data_AF-A0A3B9YC87-F1
#
_entry.id   AF-A0A3B9YC87-F1
#
_cell.length_a   1.000
_cell.length_b   1.000
_cell.length_c   1.000
_cell.angle_alpha   90.00
_cell.angle_beta   90.00
_cell.angle_gamma   90.00
#
_symmetry.space_group_name_H-M   'P 1'
#
loop_
_entity.id
_entity.type
_entity.pdbx_description
1 polymer ?
#
loop_
_entity_poly.entity_id
_entity_poly.type
_entity_poly.pdbx_seq_one_letter_code
_entity_poly.pdbx_strand_id
1 'polypeptide(L)'
;MGTKSARMPEAEAFACNTCTWRLVKLCYDRAPWFRLVREPLALGMRAWAWRHGIDPRQASRGHLDCRGCMRYLKDQLKARSWAFRWMNDRIDPVFNRLRDTMVSEDEIEEARVFARQAAGP
;
A
#
# COMPACT_ATOMS: atom_id res chain seq x y z
N MET A 1 -4.30 28.89 -29.29
CA MET A 1 -3.38 27.76 -28.99
C MET A 1 -2.61 28.09 -27.72
N GLY A 2 -2.73 27.25 -26.71
CA GLY A 2 -2.11 27.47 -25.40
C GLY A 2 -2.40 26.26 -24.53
N THR A 3 -1.93 25.09 -24.96
CA THR A 3 -1.96 23.87 -24.16
C THR A 3 -1.16 24.14 -22.90
N LYS A 4 -1.86 24.37 -21.78
CA LYS A 4 -1.27 24.34 -20.45
C LYS A 4 -0.65 22.96 -20.28
N SER A 5 0.65 22.87 -20.52
CA SER A 5 1.45 21.69 -20.22
C SER A 5 1.32 21.45 -18.72
N ALA A 6 0.47 20.48 -18.36
CA ALA A 6 0.33 20.02 -16.99
C ALA A 6 1.69 19.46 -16.59
N ARG A 7 2.44 20.25 -15.80
CA ARG A 7 3.67 19.82 -15.17
C ARG A 7 3.30 18.60 -14.31
N MET A 8 3.62 17.41 -14.81
CA MET A 8 3.39 16.17 -14.07
C MET A 8 4.14 16.30 -12.73
N PRO A 9 3.48 16.03 -11.59
CA PRO A 9 4.12 16.17 -10.30
C PRO A 9 5.36 15.30 -10.26
N GLU A 10 6.47 15.91 -9.84
CA GLU A 10 7.72 15.24 -9.64
C GLU A 10 7.50 14.11 -8.65
N ALA A 11 8.00 12.96 -9.05
CA ALA A 11 7.41 11.70 -8.69
C ALA A 11 7.98 11.29 -7.31
N GLU A 12 7.17 11.31 -6.25
CA GLU A 12 7.66 11.26 -4.86
C GLU A 12 8.38 9.94 -4.53
N ALA A 13 9.60 10.06 -4.00
CA ALA A 13 10.46 8.92 -3.66
C ALA A 13 9.84 8.08 -2.52
N PHE A 14 9.22 6.97 -2.88
CA PHE A 14 8.62 6.03 -1.94
C PHE A 14 9.53 4.82 -1.63
N ALA A 15 9.85 4.57 -0.36
CA ALA A 15 10.66 3.42 0.07
C ALA A 15 9.79 2.17 0.27
N CYS A 16 9.80 1.26 -0.71
CA CYS A 16 9.11 -0.03 -0.60
C CYS A 16 9.99 -1.04 0.15
N ASN A 17 9.76 -1.22 1.45
CA ASN A 17 10.49 -2.20 2.27
C ASN A 17 9.86 -3.61 2.26
N THR A 18 8.57 -3.71 1.91
CA THR A 18 7.84 -4.98 1.85
C THR A 18 6.70 -4.86 0.84
N CYS A 19 6.71 -5.71 -0.19
CA CYS A 19 5.76 -5.60 -1.29
C CYS A 19 4.37 -6.05 -0.84
N THR A 20 3.51 -5.07 -0.55
CA THR A 20 2.14 -5.34 -0.09
C THR A 20 1.32 -6.05 -1.15
N TRP A 21 1.53 -5.77 -2.45
CA TRP A 21 0.85 -6.48 -3.53
C TRP A 21 1.15 -7.98 -3.51
N ARG A 22 2.43 -8.35 -3.36
CA ARG A 22 2.87 -9.75 -3.33
C ARG A 22 2.28 -10.50 -2.14
N LEU A 23 2.34 -9.90 -0.95
CA LEU A 23 1.72 -10.47 0.26
C LEU A 23 0.23 -10.72 0.09
N VAL A 24 -0.47 -9.78 -0.55
CA VAL A 24 -1.91 -9.88 -0.76
C VAL A 24 -2.28 -10.94 -1.75
N LYS A 25 -1.49 -11.06 -2.82
CA LYS A 25 -1.66 -12.13 -3.79
C LYS A 25 -1.56 -13.50 -3.11
N LEU A 26 -0.52 -13.70 -2.29
CA LEU A 26 -0.37 -14.92 -1.48
C LEU A 26 -1.56 -15.13 -0.52
N CYS A 27 -2.02 -14.09 0.17
CA CYS A 27 -3.18 -14.17 1.05
C CYS A 27 -4.46 -14.55 0.28
N TYR A 28 -4.69 -13.99 -0.90
CA TYR A 28 -5.87 -14.27 -1.72
C TYR A 28 -5.85 -15.66 -2.33
N ASP A 29 -4.66 -16.13 -2.72
CA ASP A 29 -4.47 -17.49 -3.25
C ASP A 29 -4.74 -18.55 -2.17
N ARG A 30 -4.36 -18.30 -0.91
CA ARG A 30 -4.62 -19.22 0.21
C ARG A 30 -6.00 -19.08 0.84
N ALA A 31 -6.47 -17.85 0.99
CA ALA A 31 -7.68 -17.52 1.71
C ALA A 31 -8.49 -16.48 0.93
N PRO A 32 -9.28 -16.91 -0.07
CA PRO A 32 -10.09 -16.01 -0.89
C PRO A 32 -11.06 -15.15 -0.06
N TRP A 33 -11.51 -15.68 1.09
CA TRP A 33 -12.38 -14.97 2.03
C TRP A 33 -11.72 -13.70 2.61
N PHE A 34 -10.38 -13.64 2.66
CA PHE A 34 -9.64 -12.46 3.13
C PHE A 34 -9.95 -11.20 2.32
N ARG A 35 -10.43 -11.35 1.08
CA ARG A 35 -10.93 -10.24 0.26
C ARG A 35 -12.04 -9.46 0.97
N LEU A 36 -12.93 -10.14 1.68
CA LEU A 36 -14.03 -9.50 2.42
C LEU A 36 -13.55 -8.63 3.58
N VAL A 37 -12.38 -8.93 4.15
CA VAL A 37 -11.77 -8.09 5.20
C VAL A 37 -10.96 -6.97 4.56
N ARG A 38 -10.11 -7.32 3.58
CA ARG A 38 -9.13 -6.41 3.01
C ARG A 38 -9.74 -5.35 2.10
N GLU A 39 -10.67 -5.72 1.24
CA GLU A 39 -11.24 -4.78 0.25
C GLU A 39 -11.98 -3.61 0.92
N PRO A 40 -12.81 -3.82 1.98
CA PRO A 40 -13.39 -2.71 2.74
C PRO A 40 -12.34 -1.82 3.42
N LEU A 41 -11.29 -2.40 4.02
CA LEU A 41 -10.18 -1.61 4.59
C LEU A 41 -9.47 -0.78 3.51
N ALA A 42 -9.22 -1.37 2.34
CA ALA A 42 -8.59 -0.71 1.22
C ALA A 42 -9.47 0.42 0.68
N LEU A 43 -10.78 0.19 0.57
CA LEU A 43 -11.76 1.20 0.19
C LEU A 43 -11.77 2.36 1.19
N GLY A 44 -11.81 2.06 2.50
CA GLY A 44 -11.77 3.07 3.56
C GLY A 44 -10.52 3.94 3.50
N MET A 45 -9.35 3.32 3.31
CA MET A 45 -8.09 4.05 3.09
C MET A 45 -8.15 4.93 1.83
N ARG A 46 -8.68 4.42 0.71
CA ARG A 46 -8.81 5.21 -0.53
C ARG A 46 -9.76 6.39 -0.37
N ALA A 47 -10.90 6.19 0.27
CA ALA A 47 -11.86 7.26 0.56
C ALA A 47 -11.24 8.34 1.47
N TRP A 48 -10.45 7.92 2.46
CA TRP A 48 -9.77 8.86 3.34
C TRP A 48 -8.64 9.62 2.62
N ALA A 49 -7.87 8.92 1.79
CA ALA A 49 -6.83 9.53 0.97
C ALA A 49 -7.41 10.55 -0.01
N TRP A 50 -8.53 10.21 -0.66
CA TRP A 50 -9.27 11.12 -1.52
C TRP A 50 -9.70 12.38 -0.77
N ARG A 51 -10.23 12.23 0.45
CA ARG A 51 -10.60 13.38 1.30
C ARG A 51 -9.42 14.27 1.71
N HIS A 52 -8.20 13.73 1.71
CA HIS A 52 -6.96 14.47 2.00
C HIS A 52 -6.20 14.89 0.73
N GLY A 53 -6.79 14.73 -0.46
CA GLY A 53 -6.16 15.06 -1.73
C GLY A 53 -4.89 14.26 -2.03
N ILE A 54 -4.77 13.04 -1.50
CA ILE A 54 -3.64 12.14 -1.78
C ILE A 54 -3.97 11.35 -3.05
N ASP A 55 -3.18 11.54 -4.11
CA ASP A 55 -3.30 10.76 -5.33
C ASP A 55 -2.29 9.60 -5.33
N PRO A 56 -2.75 8.34 -5.28
CA PRO A 56 -1.88 7.19 -5.24
C PRO A 56 -1.15 6.90 -6.57
N ARG A 57 -1.51 7.59 -7.65
CA ARG A 57 -0.82 7.52 -8.95
C ARG A 57 0.46 8.36 -8.97
N GLN A 58 0.67 9.24 -7.99
CA GLN A 58 1.90 10.03 -7.86
C GLN A 58 3.07 9.21 -7.29
N ALA A 59 2.81 8.01 -6.75
CA ALA A 59 3.85 7.08 -6.35
C ALA A 59 4.58 6.53 -7.60
N SER A 60 5.87 6.81 -7.69
CA SER A 60 6.64 6.63 -8.93
C SER A 60 7.80 5.65 -8.84
N ARG A 61 7.95 4.96 -7.71
CA ARG A 61 9.02 3.96 -7.54
C ARG A 61 8.51 2.53 -7.70
N GLY A 62 9.22 1.78 -8.54
CA GLY A 62 9.17 0.32 -8.64
C GLY A 62 8.38 -0.25 -9.82
N HIS A 63 7.96 -1.52 -9.67
CA HIS A 63 7.17 -2.30 -10.62
C HIS A 63 5.89 -1.56 -11.08
N LEU A 64 5.35 -1.85 -12.27
CA LEU A 64 4.10 -1.25 -12.78
C LEU A 64 2.92 -1.38 -11.80
N ASP A 65 2.92 -2.44 -10.98
CA ASP A 65 1.93 -2.70 -9.93
C ASP A 65 2.04 -1.79 -8.70
N CYS A 66 3.09 -0.96 -8.61
CA CYS A 66 3.25 0.04 -7.56
C CYS A 66 2.41 1.30 -7.81
N ARG A 67 1.91 1.51 -9.05
CA ARG A 67 0.95 2.60 -9.33
C ARG A 67 -0.35 2.31 -8.59
N GLY A 68 -0.74 3.16 -7.65
CA GLY A 68 -1.92 2.87 -6.82
C GLY A 68 -1.61 2.10 -5.53
N CYS A 69 -0.34 1.95 -5.14
CA CYS A 69 0.06 1.13 -4.01
C CYS A 69 -0.60 1.57 -2.70
N MET A 70 -1.25 0.61 -2.03
CA MET A 70 -1.88 0.83 -0.72
C MET A 70 -0.87 1.20 0.38
N ARG A 71 0.39 0.79 0.25
CA ARG A 71 1.45 1.14 1.20
C ARG A 71 1.78 2.63 1.12
N TYR A 72 1.93 3.17 -0.09
CA TYR A 72 2.11 4.62 -0.29
C TYR A 72 0.94 5.42 0.29
N LEU A 73 -0.29 5.01 -0.01
CA LEU A 73 -1.50 5.62 0.56
C LEU A 73 -1.47 5.65 2.08
N LYS A 74 -1.15 4.51 2.69
CA LYS A 74 -1.06 4.37 4.15
C LYS A 74 0.01 5.30 4.74
N ASP A 75 1.18 5.38 4.13
CA ASP A 75 2.28 6.21 4.63
C ASP A 75 1.96 7.71 4.49
N GLN A 76 1.40 8.14 3.35
CA GLN A 76 0.92 9.52 3.17
C GLN A 76 -0.21 9.88 4.15
N LEU A 77 -1.15 8.96 4.39
CA LEU A 77 -2.21 9.15 5.38
C LEU A 77 -1.66 9.25 6.81
N LYS A 78 -0.66 8.44 7.17
CA LYS A 78 0.02 8.53 8.48
C LYS A 78 0.76 9.85 8.65
N ALA A 79 1.33 10.40 7.57
CA ALA A 79 2.00 11.70 7.60
C ALA A 79 1.01 12.86 7.79
N ARG A 80 -0.16 12.81 7.12
CA ARG A 80 -1.13 13.92 7.11
C ARG A 80 -2.23 13.83 8.16
N SER A 81 -2.49 12.65 8.74
CA SER A 81 -3.62 12.44 9.64
C SER A 81 -3.25 11.67 10.91
N TRP A 82 -3.23 12.38 12.03
CA TRP A 82 -3.11 11.77 13.35
C TRP A 82 -4.26 10.78 13.66
N ALA A 83 -5.48 11.12 13.25
CA ALA A 83 -6.65 10.25 13.42
C ALA A 83 -6.49 8.92 12.66
N PHE A 84 -5.94 8.98 11.44
CA PHE A 84 -5.62 7.77 10.69
C PHE A 84 -4.54 6.94 11.38
N ARG A 85 -3.50 7.58 11.92
CA ARG A 85 -2.44 6.90 12.67
C ARG A 85 -3.00 6.15 13.88
N TRP A 86 -3.80 6.83 14.71
CA TRP A 86 -4.44 6.24 15.89
C TRP A 86 -5.35 5.05 15.55
N MET A 87 -6.14 5.16 14.48
CA MET A 87 -7.00 4.07 14.02
C MET A 87 -6.17 2.89 13.48
N ASN A 88 -5.19 3.20 12.64
CA ASN A 88 -4.29 2.21 12.07
C ASN A 88 -3.55 1.44 13.17
N ASP A 89 -3.11 2.10 14.24
CA ASP A 89 -2.39 1.45 15.34
C ASP A 89 -3.27 0.48 16.14
N ARG A 90 -4.60 0.65 16.13
CA ARG A 90 -5.55 -0.33 16.68
C ARG A 90 -5.85 -1.50 15.75
N ILE A 91 -5.92 -1.23 14.45
CA ILE A 91 -6.31 -2.22 13.44
C ILE A 91 -5.12 -3.09 13.03
N ASP A 92 -3.91 -2.53 12.94
CA ASP A 92 -2.70 -3.22 12.49
C ASP A 92 -2.39 -4.49 13.30
N PRO A 93 -2.48 -4.52 14.65
CA PRO A 93 -2.23 -5.74 15.42
C PRO A 93 -3.19 -6.88 15.08
N VAL A 94 -4.47 -6.57 14.90
CA VAL A 94 -5.49 -7.56 14.53
C VAL A 94 -5.25 -8.06 13.11
N PHE A 95 -4.97 -7.14 12.19
CA PHE A 95 -4.70 -7.47 10.80
C PHE A 95 -3.42 -8.28 10.64
N ASN A 96 -2.36 -7.96 11.38
CA ASN A 96 -1.10 -8.70 11.37
C ASN A 96 -1.32 -10.12 11.91
N ARG A 97 -1.97 -10.28 13.07
CA ARG A 97 -2.30 -11.63 13.58
C ARG A 97 -3.09 -12.44 12.55
N LEU A 98 -4.08 -11.82 11.91
CA LEU A 98 -4.87 -12.48 10.88
C LEU A 98 -4.00 -12.88 9.67
N ARG A 99 -3.16 -11.97 9.16
CA ARG A 99 -2.20 -12.28 8.09
C ARG A 99 -1.25 -13.41 8.47
N ASP A 100 -0.71 -13.39 9.69
CA ASP A 100 0.29 -14.34 10.16
C ASP A 100 -0.30 -15.77 10.33
N THR A 101 -1.62 -15.90 10.43
CA THR A 101 -2.30 -17.22 10.31
C THR A 101 -2.38 -17.76 8.88
N MET A 102 -2.14 -16.92 7.86
CA MET A 102 -2.27 -17.29 6.44
C MET A 102 -0.94 -17.29 5.68
N VAL A 103 0.03 -16.50 6.15
CA VAL A 103 1.33 -16.28 5.50
C VAL A 103 2.42 -16.52 6.52
N SER A 104 3.41 -17.36 6.18
CA SER A 104 4.55 -17.65 7.06
C SER A 104 5.55 -16.49 7.08
N GLU A 105 6.44 -16.49 8.07
CA GLU A 105 7.52 -15.52 8.15
C GLU A 105 8.46 -15.59 6.93
N ASP A 106 8.69 -16.79 6.39
CA ASP A 106 9.51 -17.00 5.18
C ASP A 106 8.92 -16.27 3.97
N GLU A 107 7.60 -16.34 3.78
CA GLU A 107 6.90 -15.67 2.69
C GLU A 107 6.85 -14.15 2.86
N ILE A 108 6.85 -13.68 4.10
CA ILE A 108 7.03 -12.26 4.41
C ILE A 108 8.43 -11.81 4.00
N GLU A 109 9.44 -12.64 4.25
CA GLU A 109 10.81 -12.36 3.80
C GLU A 109 10.94 -12.41 2.28
N GLU A 110 10.31 -13.37 1.59
CA GLU A 110 10.23 -13.38 0.12
C GLU A 110 9.61 -12.08 -0.42
N ALA A 111 8.55 -11.58 0.20
CA ALA A 111 7.92 -10.34 -0.20
C ALA A 111 8.80 -9.10 0.08
N ARG A 112 9.70 -9.16 1.08
CA ARG A 112 10.73 -8.15 1.33
C ARG A 112 11.83 -8.21 0.27
N VAL A 113 12.31 -9.40 -0.06
CA VAL A 113 13.30 -9.62 -1.13
C VAL A 113 12.75 -9.11 -2.45
N PHE A 114 11.51 -9.46 -2.80
CA PHE A 114 10.83 -8.95 -3.99
C PHE A 114 10.72 -7.43 -4.00
N ALA A 115 10.39 -6.81 -2.86
CA ALA A 115 10.36 -5.35 -2.73
C ALA A 115 11.74 -4.71 -2.98
N ARG A 116 12.81 -5.29 -2.43
CA ARG A 116 14.19 -4.79 -2.64
C ARG A 116 14.62 -4.93 -4.10
N GLN A 117 14.28 -6.05 -4.74
CA GLN A 117 14.58 -6.29 -6.16
C GLN A 117 13.76 -5.37 -7.09
N ALA A 118 12.47 -5.18 -6.79
CA ALA A 118 11.60 -4.27 -7.53
C ALA A 118 11.93 -2.79 -7.27
N ALA A 119 12.66 -2.49 -6.20
CA ALA A 119 13.23 -1.18 -5.89
C ALA A 119 14.66 -1.00 -6.44
N GLY A 120 15.14 -1.90 -7.31
CA GLY A 120 16.41 -1.77 -8.04
C GLY A 120 16.50 -0.44 -8.83
N PRO A 121 17.73 0.00 -9.12
CA PRO A 121 18.25 1.38 -9.02
C PRO A 121 17.39 2.49 -9.64
#